data_AF-A0A3M1L3Z6-F1
#
_entry.id   AF-A0A3M1L3Z6-F1
#
_cell.length_a   1.000
_cell.length_b   1.000
_cell.length_c   1.000
_cell.angle_alpha   90.00
_cell.angle_beta   90.00
_cell.angle_gamma   90.00
#
_symmetry.space_group_name_H-M   'P 1'
#
loop_
_entity.id
_entity.type
_entity.pdbx_description
1 polymer ?
#
loop_
_entity_poly.entity_id
_entity_poly.type
_entity_poly.pdbx_seq_one_letter_code
_entity_poly.pdbx_strand_id
1 'polypeptide(L)'
;MNAFNQQSHEIWQRLEEGRQAKAAVGGYAGYGSPPFGQTSVNGELVENPQEQKIIELIRRHHKSGKSLQQIADWLNHHGYRTKRGQTWRRISVKRVLDRLYPKKA
;
A
#
# COMPACT_ATOMS: atom_id res chain seq x y z
N MET A 1 -4.24 42.79 -7.95
CA MET A 1 -4.79 41.82 -6.98
C MET A 1 -5.11 40.55 -7.75
N ASN A 2 -4.42 39.45 -7.44
CA ASN A 2 -4.15 38.35 -8.36
C ASN A 2 -5.24 37.25 -8.33
N ALA A 3 -6.07 37.19 -9.37
CA ALA A 3 -7.06 36.12 -9.61
C ALA A 3 -6.46 34.72 -9.85
N PHE A 4 -5.14 34.64 -10.05
CA PHE A 4 -4.41 33.38 -10.30
C PHE A 4 -4.27 32.45 -9.08
N ASN A 5 -4.50 32.95 -7.85
CA ASN A 5 -4.32 32.15 -6.63
C ASN A 5 -5.60 31.41 -6.17
N GLN A 6 -6.77 31.78 -6.68
CA GLN A 6 -8.06 31.16 -6.32
C GLN A 6 -8.37 29.88 -7.11
N GLN A 7 -8.07 29.85 -8.43
CA GLN A 7 -8.38 28.69 -9.28
C GLN A 7 -7.66 27.41 -8.85
N SER A 8 -6.43 27.53 -8.33
CA SER A 8 -5.66 26.38 -7.84
C SER A 8 -6.33 25.74 -6.61
N HIS A 9 -6.84 26.55 -5.68
CA HIS A 9 -7.51 26.06 -4.47
C HIS A 9 -8.78 25.25 -4.79
N GLU A 10 -9.58 25.70 -5.76
CA GLU A 10 -10.82 25.02 -6.16
C GLU A 10 -10.55 23.67 -6.84
N ILE A 11 -9.51 23.58 -7.69
CA ILE A 11 -9.10 22.30 -8.31
C ILE A 11 -8.61 21.33 -7.23
N TRP A 12 -7.82 21.80 -6.26
CA TRP A 12 -7.33 20.99 -5.16
C TRP A 12 -8.46 20.48 -4.25
N GLN A 13 -9.41 21.34 -3.88
CA GLN A 13 -10.57 20.96 -3.08
C GLN A 13 -11.43 19.90 -3.76
N ARG A 14 -11.77 20.10 -5.05
CA ARG A 14 -12.58 19.12 -5.81
C ARG A 14 -11.88 17.78 -5.97
N LEU A 15 -10.56 17.78 -6.16
CA LEU A 15 -9.77 16.54 -6.19
C LEU A 15 -9.74 15.85 -4.82
N GLU A 16 -9.66 16.61 -3.72
CA GLU A 16 -9.71 16.06 -2.36
C GLU A 16 -11.08 15.45 -2.06
N GLU A 17 -12.16 16.16 -2.36
CA GLU A 17 -13.54 15.69 -2.17
C GLU A 17 -13.83 14.43 -2.98
N GLY A 18 -13.44 14.39 -4.26
CA GLY A 18 -13.60 13.20 -5.10
C GLY A 18 -12.80 11.99 -4.60
N ARG A 19 -11.69 12.23 -3.88
CA ARG A 19 -10.91 11.16 -3.23
C ARG A 19 -11.58 10.69 -1.96
N GLN A 20 -11.99 11.60 -1.08
CA GLN A 20 -12.72 11.25 0.15
C GLN A 20 -14.00 10.47 -0.17
N ALA A 21 -14.74 10.88 -1.20
CA ALA A 21 -15.92 10.17 -1.69
C ALA A 21 -15.58 8.74 -2.17
N LYS A 22 -14.47 8.55 -2.89
CA LYS A 22 -14.02 7.21 -3.30
C LYS A 22 -13.63 6.34 -2.10
N ALA A 23 -12.93 6.89 -1.10
CA ALA A 23 -12.55 6.16 0.11
C ALA A 23 -13.77 5.72 0.93
N ALA A 24 -14.75 6.62 1.07
CA ALA A 24 -15.94 6.39 1.88
C ALA A 24 -16.86 5.29 1.30
N VAL A 25 -16.85 5.09 -0.02
CA VAL A 25 -17.67 4.09 -0.73
C VAL A 25 -16.94 2.74 -0.89
N GLY A 26 -15.74 2.58 -0.31
CA GLY A 26 -14.92 1.37 -0.46
C GLY A 26 -14.07 1.35 -1.74
N GLY A 27 -14.13 2.41 -2.55
CA GLY A 27 -13.24 2.65 -3.67
C GLY A 27 -11.85 3.14 -3.23
N TYR A 28 -10.86 2.97 -4.09
CA TYR A 28 -9.51 3.49 -3.84
C TYR A 28 -9.48 5.02 -4.00
N ALA A 29 -9.46 5.76 -2.89
CA ALA A 29 -9.24 7.21 -2.86
C ALA A 29 -7.82 7.66 -3.18
N GLY A 30 -6.86 6.74 -3.12
CA GLY A 30 -5.46 7.06 -2.83
C GLY A 30 -4.70 7.66 -4.01
N TYR A 31 -3.95 8.72 -3.74
CA TYR A 31 -2.79 9.08 -4.55
C TYR A 31 -1.82 7.88 -4.62
N GLY A 32 -1.61 7.32 -5.82
CA GLY A 32 -0.57 6.32 -6.09
C GLY A 32 -1.08 4.91 -6.37
N SER A 33 -0.21 3.91 -6.14
CA SER A 33 -0.52 2.50 -6.42
C SER A 33 -1.24 1.85 -5.21
N PRO A 34 -2.22 0.95 -5.44
CA PRO A 34 -2.90 0.22 -4.37
C PRO A 34 -1.91 -0.47 -3.41
N PRO A 35 -2.28 -0.66 -2.13
CA PRO A 35 -1.46 -1.39 -1.17
C PRO A 35 -1.02 -2.76 -1.70
N PHE A 36 0.13 -3.26 -1.23
CA PHE A 36 0.54 -4.62 -1.52
C PHE A 36 -0.47 -5.59 -0.88
N GLY A 37 -0.90 -6.62 -1.61
CA GLY A 37 -2.01 -7.51 -1.24
C GLY A 37 -3.33 -7.18 -1.95
N GLN A 38 -3.43 -6.01 -2.57
CA GLN A 38 -4.65 -5.52 -3.21
C GLN A 38 -4.35 -4.99 -4.60
N THR A 39 -5.29 -5.07 -5.52
CA THR A 39 -5.25 -4.44 -6.84
C THR A 39 -6.49 -3.58 -7.03
N SER A 40 -6.42 -2.59 -7.92
CA SER A 40 -7.62 -1.84 -8.29
C SER A 40 -8.25 -2.47 -9.52
N VAL A 41 -9.50 -2.89 -9.42
CA VAL A 41 -10.32 -3.37 -10.54
C VAL A 41 -11.54 -2.47 -10.58
N ASN A 42 -11.75 -1.77 -11.69
CA ASN A 42 -12.89 -0.84 -11.88
C ASN A 42 -13.04 0.23 -10.79
N GLY A 43 -11.93 0.66 -10.17
CA GLY A 43 -11.93 1.68 -9.11
C GLY A 43 -12.10 1.13 -7.69
N GLU A 44 -12.35 -0.16 -7.54
CA GLU A 44 -12.48 -0.86 -6.26
C GLU A 44 -11.19 -1.59 -5.90
N LEU A 45 -10.90 -1.71 -4.60
CA LEU A 45 -9.78 -2.51 -4.11
C LEU A 45 -10.20 -3.98 -3.97
N VAL A 46 -9.60 -4.84 -4.79
CA VAL A 46 -9.81 -6.29 -4.74
C VAL A 46 -8.53 -6.96 -4.25
N GLU A 47 -8.63 -8.03 -3.47
CA GLU A 47 -7.46 -8.78 -3.04
C GLU A 47 -6.71 -9.41 -4.22
N ASN A 48 -5.38 -9.36 -4.19
CA ASN A 48 -4.53 -10.11 -5.12
C ASN A 48 -4.06 -11.40 -4.42
N PRO A 49 -4.55 -12.59 -4.80
CA PRO A 49 -4.23 -13.83 -4.11
C PRO A 49 -2.72 -14.16 -4.06
N GLN A 50 -1.95 -13.76 -5.08
CA GLN A 50 -0.50 -13.98 -5.09
C GLN A 50 0.21 -13.08 -4.07
N GLU A 51 -0.15 -11.79 -4.04
CA GLU A 51 0.41 -10.85 -3.07
C GLU A 51 -0.03 -11.19 -1.64
N GLN A 52 -1.26 -11.67 -1.45
CA GLN A 52 -1.77 -12.13 -0.14
C GLN A 52 -0.96 -13.31 0.41
N LYS A 53 -0.58 -14.28 -0.44
CA LYS A 53 0.31 -15.38 -0.02
C LYS A 53 1.66 -14.86 0.48
N ILE A 54 2.20 -13.82 -0.14
CA ILE A 54 3.47 -13.19 0.27
C ILE A 54 3.29 -12.43 1.60
N ILE A 55 2.15 -11.76 1.81
CA ILE A 55 1.81 -11.13 3.09
C ILE A 55 1.78 -12.19 4.21
N GLU A 56 1.17 -13.33 3.95
CA GLU A 56 1.11 -14.42 4.93
C GLU A 56 2.50 -15.00 5.24
N LEU A 57 3.37 -15.13 4.23
CA LEU A 57 4.78 -15.49 4.44
C LEU A 57 5.49 -14.48 5.34
N ILE A 58 5.38 -13.18 5.04
CA ILE A 58 5.95 -12.10 5.85
C ILE A 58 5.45 -12.20 7.30
N ARG A 59 4.14 -12.40 7.50
CA ARG A 59 3.51 -12.54 8.81
C ARG A 59 4.09 -13.72 9.59
N ARG A 60 4.18 -14.90 8.96
CA ARG A 60 4.71 -16.12 9.59
C ARG A 60 6.18 -15.97 9.98
N HIS A 61 7.02 -15.45 9.08
CA HIS A 61 8.43 -15.23 9.39
C HIS A 61 8.64 -14.19 10.50
N HIS A 62 7.84 -13.13 10.51
CA HIS A 62 7.88 -12.13 11.59
C HIS A 62 7.48 -12.75 12.94
N LYS A 63 6.39 -13.54 12.97
CA LYS A 63 5.95 -14.27 14.18
C LYS A 63 6.99 -15.28 14.66
N SER A 64 7.83 -15.81 13.78
CA SER A 64 8.94 -16.70 14.15
C SER A 64 10.18 -15.94 14.69
N GLY A 65 10.10 -14.63 14.91
CA GLY A 65 11.20 -13.82 15.45
C GLY A 65 12.27 -13.39 14.43
N LYS A 66 12.07 -13.60 13.12
CA LYS A 66 13.02 -13.11 12.11
C LYS A 66 12.99 -11.59 12.05
N SER A 67 14.17 -10.98 11.94
CA SER A 67 14.29 -9.55 11.71
C SER A 67 13.73 -9.17 10.34
N LEU A 68 13.33 -7.90 10.19
CA LEU A 68 12.82 -7.37 8.92
C LEU A 68 13.78 -7.55 7.74
N GLN A 69 15.09 -7.53 8.00
CA GLN A 69 16.12 -7.77 6.99
C GLN A 69 16.14 -9.25 6.60
N GLN A 70 16.16 -10.17 7.58
CA GLN A 70 16.12 -11.61 7.32
C GLN A 70 14.87 -12.03 6.52
N ILE A 71 13.72 -11.40 6.77
CA ILE A 71 12.51 -11.63 5.98
C ILE A 71 12.70 -11.16 4.53
N ALA A 72 13.27 -9.97 4.33
CA ALA A 72 13.53 -9.44 2.99
C ALA A 72 14.50 -10.35 2.20
N ASP A 73 15.58 -10.80 2.86
CA ASP A 73 16.57 -11.69 2.26
C ASP A 73 15.96 -13.03 1.90
N TRP A 74 15.15 -13.61 2.80
CA TRP A 74 14.42 -14.85 2.53
C TRP A 74 13.50 -14.70 1.32
N LEU A 75 12.73 -13.61 1.23
CA LEU A 75 11.84 -13.37 0.08
C LEU A 75 12.61 -13.25 -1.23
N ASN A 76 13.71 -12.50 -1.23
CA ASN A 76 14.54 -12.32 -2.42
C ASN A 76 15.21 -13.62 -2.86
N HIS A 77 15.70 -14.42 -1.91
CA HIS A 77 16.31 -15.72 -2.17
C HIS A 77 15.32 -16.68 -2.84
N HIS A 78 14.03 -16.63 -2.45
CA HIS A 78 12.98 -17.45 -3.04
C HIS A 78 12.34 -16.82 -4.29
N GLY A 79 12.90 -15.73 -4.82
CA GLY A 79 12.46 -15.12 -6.07
C GLY A 79 11.21 -14.24 -5.96
N TYR A 80 10.67 -14.01 -4.76
CA TYR A 80 9.52 -13.13 -4.60
C TYR A 80 9.90 -11.67 -4.89
N ARG A 81 9.00 -10.95 -5.56
CA ARG A 81 9.20 -9.53 -5.91
C ARG A 81 8.07 -8.68 -5.34
N THR A 82 8.37 -7.40 -5.15
CA THR A 82 7.35 -6.39 -4.83
C THR A 82 6.43 -6.16 -6.02
N LYS A 83 5.30 -5.47 -5.81
CA LYS A 83 4.32 -5.15 -6.87
C LYS A 83 4.92 -4.56 -8.15
N ARG A 84 6.01 -3.78 -8.02
CA ARG A 84 6.72 -3.15 -9.17
C ARG A 84 7.94 -3.96 -9.66
N GLY A 85 8.03 -5.25 -9.33
CA GLY A 85 9.13 -6.13 -9.74
C GLY A 85 10.45 -5.93 -9.00
N GLN A 86 10.52 -4.99 -8.06
CA GLN A 86 11.74 -4.67 -7.30
C GLN A 86 12.02 -5.73 -6.23
N THR A 87 13.29 -5.81 -5.80
CA THR A 87 13.70 -6.63 -4.65
C THR A 87 13.08 -6.12 -3.35
N TRP A 88 12.86 -7.04 -2.42
CA TRP A 88 12.43 -6.72 -1.07
C TRP A 88 13.55 -6.03 -0.31
N ARG A 89 13.21 -4.90 0.32
CA ARG A 89 14.05 -4.20 1.28
C ARG A 89 13.40 -4.28 2.65
N ARG A 90 14.20 -4.17 3.72
CA ARG A 90 13.74 -4.09 5.11
C ARG A 90 12.52 -3.17 5.29
N ILE A 91 12.57 -1.97 4.67
CA ILE A 91 11.50 -0.97 4.79
C ILE A 91 10.20 -1.39 4.08
N SER A 92 10.30 -2.16 3.00
CA SER A 92 9.13 -2.69 2.29
C SER A 92 8.40 -3.73 3.14
N VAL A 93 9.16 -4.62 3.81
CA VAL A 93 8.62 -5.58 4.78
C VAL A 93 7.95 -4.86 5.94
N LYS A 94 8.62 -3.83 6.51
CA LYS A 94 8.05 -3.01 7.59
C LYS A 94 6.69 -2.43 7.20
N ARG A 95 6.57 -1.82 6.01
CA ARG A 95 5.32 -1.22 5.52
C ARG A 95 4.20 -2.23 5.32
N VAL A 96 4.50 -3.51 5.03
CA VAL A 96 3.50 -4.57 5.01
C VAL A 96 3.02 -4.86 6.43
N LEU A 97 3.95 -5.06 7.36
CA LEU A 97 3.63 -5.36 8.77
C LEU A 97 2.90 -4.22 9.48
N ASP A 98 3.27 -2.96 9.25
CA ASP A 98 2.61 -1.79 9.83
C ASP A 98 1.12 -1.72 9.44
N ARG A 99 0.77 -2.20 8.24
CA ARG A 99 -0.63 -2.28 7.78
C ARG A 99 -1.38 -3.46 8.40
N LEU A 100 -0.69 -4.55 8.70
CA LEU A 100 -1.26 -5.71 9.39
C LEU A 100 -1.48 -5.44 10.89
N TYR A 101 -0.62 -4.62 11.48
CA TYR A 101 -0.63 -4.29 12.90
C TYR A 101 -0.67 -2.77 13.08
N PRO A 102 -1.77 -2.11 12.72
CA PRO A 102 -1.91 -0.68 12.95
C PRO A 102 -1.76 -0.41 14.44
N LYS A 103 -0.96 0.61 14.80
CA LYS A 103 -0.93 1.08 16.18
C LYS A 103 -2.34 1.59 16.52
N LYS A 104 -2.90 1.10 17.62
CA LYS A 104 -4.09 1.73 18.20
C LYS A 104 -3.70 3.18 18.53
N ALA A 105 -4.49 4.12 18.01
CA ALA A 105 -4.41 5.54 18.35
C ALA A 105 -4.78 5.74 19.82
#